data_AF-A0AAD0FP27-F1
#
_entry.id   AF-A0AAD0FP27-F1
#
_cell.length_a   1.000
_cell.length_b   1.000
_cell.length_c   1.000
_cell.angle_alpha   90.00
_cell.angle_beta   90.00
_cell.angle_gamma   90.00
#
_symmetry.space_group_name_H-M   'P 1'
#
loop_
_entity.id
_entity.type
_entity.pdbx_description
1 polymer ?
#
loop_
_entity_poly.entity_id
_entity_poly.type
_entity_poly.pdbx_seq_one_letter_code
_entity_poly.pdbx_strand_id
1 'polypeptide(L)'
;MSVFIAGRSIPQANQISQSCRHVLQFIDGGEHWLKWAMESHEHRYAFSDEGTMLDGVQQGLHGSRMTWLPRLGLQVGPIKLLSLGNSDLSALRQVEFEDETRLSHSEAQGVLARHRLLTNTELGASRAFLASIGAADAPLLQQLDFRESVALHQLAGEVGMSSAGRDDLADAARFALLHARRPIEFADYFRFYQHVSAGGGSSEQRMNRATRALQQLLPMLFDFLDGPQLPQLPSPEQVREAIAASLAASRQIGYARISLAAQQMALCFDNSPDLLRDDHGLREAAQWQLRDAQEFLNEHPVSRGQLGQDGASVQFAVDGSRGQALIQVEDNVITLQDYRRSRHYLGDEAQVGYRAGTV
;
A
#
# COMPACT_ATOMS: atom_id res chain seq x y z
N MET A 1 5.99 9.43 -38.90
CA MET A 1 5.49 8.22 -38.21
C MET A 1 6.38 7.98 -37.01
N SER A 2 5.91 8.42 -35.86
CA SER A 2 6.71 8.72 -34.68
C SER A 2 6.30 7.89 -33.48
N VAL A 3 5.04 7.48 -33.35
CA VAL A 3 4.54 6.73 -32.18
C VAL A 3 4.44 5.24 -32.50
N PHE A 4 5.09 4.42 -31.67
CA PHE A 4 5.08 2.97 -31.73
C PHE A 4 4.66 2.39 -30.38
N ILE A 5 3.71 1.45 -30.39
CA ILE A 5 3.24 0.73 -29.19
C ILE A 5 3.37 -0.76 -29.46
N ALA A 6 4.07 -1.49 -28.58
CA ALA A 6 4.38 -2.90 -28.77
C ALA A 6 5.02 -3.20 -30.15
N GLY A 7 5.86 -2.28 -30.63
CA GLY A 7 6.50 -2.36 -31.96
C GLY A 7 5.58 -2.02 -33.16
N ARG A 8 4.28 -1.78 -32.94
CA ARG A 8 3.33 -1.39 -33.99
C ARG A 8 3.27 0.13 -34.14
N SER A 9 3.42 0.62 -35.37
CA SER A 9 3.24 2.05 -35.68
C SER A 9 1.79 2.48 -35.51
N ILE A 10 1.56 3.66 -34.92
CA ILE A 10 0.23 4.24 -34.68
C ILE A 10 0.06 5.53 -35.52
N PRO A 11 -0.32 5.43 -36.81
CA PRO A 11 -0.63 6.59 -37.66
C PRO A 11 -1.93 7.32 -37.32
N GLN A 12 -2.88 6.70 -36.61
CA GLN A 12 -4.19 7.28 -36.29
C GLN A 12 -4.63 6.96 -34.86
N ALA A 13 -5.27 7.91 -34.19
CA ALA A 13 -5.72 7.75 -32.80
C ALA A 13 -6.79 6.65 -32.63
N ASN A 14 -7.52 6.27 -33.68
CA ASN A 14 -8.49 5.16 -33.63
C ASN A 14 -7.81 3.76 -33.54
N GLN A 15 -6.49 3.68 -33.66
CA GLN A 15 -5.74 2.42 -33.60
C GLN A 15 -5.27 2.07 -32.19
N ILE A 16 -5.42 2.99 -31.23
CA ILE A 16 -5.34 2.70 -29.80
C ILE A 16 -6.73 2.35 -29.25
N SER A 17 -6.76 1.62 -28.14
CA SER A 17 -7.99 1.16 -27.51
C SER A 17 -8.90 2.34 -27.13
N GLN A 18 -10.21 2.07 -27.04
CA GLN A 18 -11.16 3.07 -26.58
C GLN A 18 -10.84 3.53 -25.14
N SER A 19 -10.45 2.60 -24.27
CA SER A 19 -10.07 2.90 -22.89
C SER A 19 -8.86 3.83 -22.88
N CYS A 20 -7.81 3.54 -23.67
CA CYS A 20 -6.64 4.42 -23.78
C CYS A 20 -7.00 5.83 -24.27
N ARG A 21 -7.90 5.96 -25.25
CA ARG A 21 -8.39 7.28 -25.70
C ARG A 21 -9.13 8.03 -24.60
N HIS A 22 -10.00 7.35 -23.85
CA HIS A 22 -10.69 7.97 -22.72
C HIS A 22 -9.69 8.41 -21.64
N VAL A 23 -8.64 7.63 -21.36
CA VAL A 23 -7.61 8.02 -20.39
C VAL A 23 -6.79 9.21 -20.87
N LEU A 24 -6.46 9.29 -22.16
CA LEU A 24 -5.77 10.45 -22.73
C LEU A 24 -6.56 11.76 -22.55
N GLN A 25 -7.89 11.70 -22.53
CA GLN A 25 -8.73 12.89 -22.28
C GLN A 25 -8.58 13.43 -20.86
N PHE A 26 -8.35 12.54 -19.89
CA PHE A 26 -8.11 12.92 -18.51
C PHE A 26 -6.75 13.59 -18.29
N ILE A 27 -5.76 13.30 -19.15
CA ILE A 27 -4.45 13.95 -19.09
C ILE A 27 -4.56 15.32 -19.76
N ASP A 28 -4.34 16.40 -19.00
CA ASP A 28 -4.32 17.74 -19.56
C ASP A 28 -3.25 17.84 -20.67
N GLY A 29 -3.65 18.25 -21.87
CA GLY A 29 -2.80 18.25 -23.07
C GLY A 29 -2.55 16.88 -23.72
N GLY A 30 -3.09 15.77 -23.20
CA GLY A 30 -2.84 14.41 -23.69
C GLY A 30 -3.26 14.17 -25.14
N GLU A 31 -4.46 14.63 -25.54
CA GLU A 31 -4.93 14.53 -26.93
C GLU A 31 -4.09 15.39 -27.89
N HIS A 32 -3.71 16.59 -27.46
CA HIS A 32 -2.86 17.49 -28.24
C HIS A 32 -1.47 16.90 -28.46
N TRP A 33 -0.89 16.31 -27.40
CA TRP A 33 0.38 15.61 -27.48
C TRP A 33 0.30 14.44 -28.46
N LEU A 34 -0.74 13.61 -28.39
CA LEU A 34 -0.86 12.45 -29.29
C LEU A 34 -0.94 12.89 -30.74
N LYS A 35 -1.76 13.91 -31.03
CA LYS A 35 -1.89 14.48 -32.37
C LYS A 35 -0.56 15.04 -32.88
N TRP A 36 0.10 15.88 -32.08
CA TRP A 36 1.41 16.44 -32.41
C TRP A 36 2.45 15.35 -32.64
N ALA A 37 2.50 14.36 -31.74
CA ALA A 37 3.44 13.27 -31.82
C ALA A 37 3.27 12.56 -33.15
N MET A 38 2.06 12.09 -33.48
CA MET A 38 1.76 11.38 -34.74
C MET A 38 2.15 12.14 -36.01
N GLU A 39 1.99 13.47 -36.01
CA GLU A 39 2.35 14.37 -37.12
C GLU A 39 3.86 14.69 -37.15
N SER A 40 4.59 14.47 -36.06
CA SER A 40 6.02 14.73 -35.97
C SER A 40 6.83 13.75 -36.85
N HIS A 41 7.77 14.31 -37.60
CA HIS A 41 8.71 13.55 -38.44
C HIS A 41 10.12 13.50 -37.83
N GLU A 42 10.38 14.29 -36.79
CA GLU A 42 11.68 14.42 -36.14
C GLU A 42 11.82 13.51 -34.93
N HIS A 43 10.71 13.19 -34.26
CA HIS A 43 10.70 12.44 -33.01
C HIS A 43 10.21 11.01 -33.22
N ARG A 44 10.80 10.06 -32.49
CA ARG A 44 10.35 8.67 -32.43
C ARG A 44 10.13 8.26 -30.97
N TYR A 45 8.88 8.02 -30.63
CA TYR A 45 8.39 7.53 -29.36
C TYR A 45 8.04 6.05 -29.47
N ALA A 46 8.63 5.22 -28.62
CA ALA A 46 8.38 3.78 -28.59
C ALA A 46 8.02 3.35 -27.17
N PHE A 47 6.88 2.68 -27.03
CA PHE A 47 6.33 2.19 -25.77
C PHE A 47 6.08 0.68 -25.85
N SER A 48 6.20 -0.02 -24.72
CA SER A 48 5.93 -1.48 -24.68
C SER A 48 4.45 -1.79 -24.83
N ASP A 49 3.58 -0.89 -24.36
CA ASP A 49 2.13 -1.04 -24.31
C ASP A 49 1.43 0.34 -24.15
N GLU A 50 0.10 0.35 -24.10
CA GLU A 50 -0.68 1.59 -23.94
C GLU A 50 -0.53 2.20 -22.55
N GLY A 51 -0.29 1.40 -21.50
CA GLY A 51 -0.10 1.90 -20.14
C GLY A 51 1.18 2.69 -20.00
N THR A 52 2.30 2.16 -20.51
CA THR A 52 3.60 2.84 -20.57
C THR A 52 3.57 4.09 -21.45
N MET A 53 2.75 4.11 -22.50
CA MET A 53 2.49 5.33 -23.26
C MET A 53 1.81 6.39 -22.38
N LEU A 54 0.69 6.05 -21.73
CA LEU A 54 -0.06 7.00 -20.91
C LEU A 54 0.78 7.58 -19.76
N ASP A 55 1.54 6.73 -19.07
CA ASP A 55 2.47 7.15 -18.02
C ASP A 55 3.56 8.09 -18.58
N GLY A 56 4.16 7.73 -19.73
CA GLY A 56 5.16 8.56 -20.40
C GLY A 56 4.61 9.92 -20.84
N VAL A 57 3.36 9.99 -21.32
CA VAL A 57 2.70 11.24 -21.69
C VAL A 57 2.47 12.12 -20.47
N GLN A 58 1.89 11.55 -19.41
CA GLN A 58 1.61 12.26 -18.16
C GLN A 58 2.90 12.78 -17.50
N GLN A 59 3.93 11.94 -17.41
CA GLN A 59 5.24 12.33 -16.89
C GLN A 59 5.94 13.36 -17.78
N GLY A 60 5.82 13.25 -19.10
CA GLY A 60 6.47 14.16 -20.05
C GLY A 60 5.83 15.55 -20.10
N LEU A 61 4.51 15.64 -19.99
CA LEU A 61 3.78 16.91 -20.00
C LEU A 61 3.84 17.64 -18.65
N HIS A 62 3.73 16.90 -17.55
CA HIS A 62 3.49 17.49 -16.23
C HIS A 62 4.59 17.22 -15.20
N GLY A 63 5.55 16.34 -15.49
CA GLY A 63 6.60 15.96 -14.55
C GLY A 63 6.10 15.14 -13.35
N SER A 64 4.86 14.66 -13.39
CA SER A 64 4.19 13.89 -12.33
C SER A 64 3.58 12.64 -12.92
N ARG A 65 3.64 11.51 -12.19
CA ARG A 65 2.96 10.25 -12.53
C ARG A 65 1.44 10.30 -12.34
N MET A 66 0.95 11.27 -11.55
CA MET A 66 -0.46 11.40 -11.19
C MET A 66 -1.13 12.47 -12.03
N THR A 67 -2.29 12.11 -12.61
CA THR A 67 -3.20 13.04 -13.27
C THR A 67 -4.15 13.66 -12.25
N TRP A 68 -4.45 14.95 -12.42
CA TRP A 68 -5.39 15.69 -11.58
C TRP A 68 -6.73 15.85 -12.29
N LEU A 69 -7.81 15.39 -11.65
CA LEU A 69 -9.19 15.54 -12.10
C LEU A 69 -9.90 16.58 -11.21
N PRO A 70 -9.91 17.87 -11.60
CA PRO A 70 -10.34 18.96 -10.74
C PRO A 70 -11.78 18.86 -10.26
N ARG A 71 -12.74 18.44 -11.09
CA ARG A 71 -14.15 18.43 -10.68
C ARG A 71 -14.48 17.26 -9.76
N LEU A 72 -13.84 16.12 -10.00
CA LEU A 72 -13.89 14.97 -9.08
C LEU A 72 -13.04 15.18 -7.82
N GLY A 73 -12.11 16.13 -7.83
CA GLY A 73 -11.15 16.32 -6.75
C GLY A 73 -10.21 15.12 -6.57
N LEU A 74 -9.90 14.40 -7.66
CA LEU A 74 -9.20 13.11 -7.64
C LEU A 74 -7.79 13.23 -8.25
N GLN A 75 -6.79 12.71 -7.54
CA GLN A 75 -5.45 12.45 -8.09
C GLN A 75 -5.32 10.96 -8.41
N VAL A 76 -5.04 10.59 -9.65
CA VAL A 76 -5.00 9.17 -10.05
C VAL A 76 -3.98 8.94 -11.16
N GLY A 77 -3.26 7.81 -11.08
CA GLY A 77 -2.31 7.43 -12.13
C GLY A 77 -3.04 7.02 -13.42
N PRO A 78 -2.53 7.38 -14.61
CA PRO A 78 -3.15 6.98 -15.88
C PRO A 78 -3.29 5.46 -16.05
N ILE A 79 -2.31 4.70 -15.55
CA ILE A 79 -2.36 3.23 -15.58
C ILE A 79 -3.52 2.71 -14.72
N LYS A 80 -3.80 3.35 -13.58
CA LYS A 80 -4.97 3.03 -12.76
C LYS A 80 -6.27 3.30 -13.50
N LEU A 81 -6.39 4.46 -14.16
CA LEU A 81 -7.54 4.77 -15.00
C LEU A 81 -7.71 3.73 -16.12
N LEU A 82 -6.63 3.31 -16.77
CA LEU A 82 -6.69 2.30 -17.83
C LEU A 82 -7.18 0.93 -17.31
N SER A 83 -6.95 0.61 -16.04
CA SER A 83 -7.45 -0.62 -15.41
C SER A 83 -8.96 -0.59 -15.12
N LEU A 84 -9.61 0.57 -15.21
CA LEU A 84 -11.04 0.71 -14.99
C LEU A 84 -11.83 0.24 -16.23
N GLY A 85 -13.03 -0.29 -16.00
CA GLY A 85 -13.94 -0.66 -17.09
C GLY A 85 -14.42 0.56 -17.87
N ASN A 86 -14.78 0.39 -19.15
CA ASN A 86 -15.27 1.49 -20.00
C ASN A 86 -16.51 2.19 -19.44
N SER A 87 -17.41 1.48 -18.76
CA SER A 87 -18.55 2.06 -18.05
C SER A 87 -18.09 3.01 -16.94
N ASP A 88 -17.11 2.58 -16.15
CA ASP A 88 -16.60 3.33 -15.00
C ASP A 88 -15.84 4.58 -15.48
N LEU A 89 -15.02 4.45 -16.54
CA LEU A 89 -14.38 5.59 -17.19
C LEU A 89 -15.39 6.61 -17.74
N SER A 90 -16.52 6.13 -18.28
CA SER A 90 -17.54 7.01 -18.84
C SER A 90 -18.27 7.79 -17.75
N ALA A 91 -18.57 7.15 -16.61
CA ALA A 91 -19.16 7.81 -15.44
C ALA A 91 -18.24 8.92 -14.88
N LEU A 92 -16.93 8.63 -14.78
CA LEU A 92 -15.95 9.65 -14.35
C LEU A 92 -15.87 10.80 -15.36
N ARG A 93 -15.88 10.49 -16.66
CA ARG A 93 -15.79 11.49 -17.74
C ARG A 93 -16.98 12.44 -17.74
N GLN A 94 -18.18 11.92 -17.48
CA GLN A 94 -19.40 12.73 -17.43
C GLN A 94 -19.31 13.81 -16.35
N VAL A 95 -18.79 13.48 -15.16
CA VAL A 95 -18.60 14.49 -14.10
C VAL A 95 -17.44 15.43 -14.41
N GLU A 96 -16.37 14.95 -15.03
CA GLU A 96 -15.17 15.76 -15.26
C GLU A 96 -15.34 16.76 -16.43
N PHE A 97 -16.05 16.40 -17.49
CA PHE A 97 -16.12 17.24 -18.71
C PHE A 97 -17.53 17.72 -19.08
N GLU A 98 -18.59 17.10 -18.57
CA GLU A 98 -19.98 17.45 -18.93
C GLU A 98 -20.71 18.16 -17.77
N ASP A 99 -21.90 18.69 -18.01
CA ASP A 99 -22.69 19.32 -16.97
C ASP A 99 -23.07 18.31 -15.87
N GLU A 100 -22.75 18.65 -14.62
CA GLU A 100 -22.94 17.74 -13.50
C GLU A 100 -24.43 17.59 -13.16
N THR A 101 -24.91 16.35 -13.22
CA THR A 101 -26.22 15.97 -12.69
C THR A 101 -26.06 15.21 -11.38
N ARG A 102 -27.12 15.19 -10.55
CA ARG A 102 -27.12 14.38 -9.33
C ARG A 102 -26.88 12.88 -9.60
N LEU A 103 -27.37 12.39 -10.75
CA LEU A 103 -27.22 11.00 -11.16
C LEU A 103 -25.77 10.70 -11.54
N SER A 104 -25.14 11.52 -12.39
CA SER A 104 -23.74 11.37 -12.77
C SER A 104 -22.80 11.48 -11.57
N HIS A 105 -23.09 12.36 -10.60
CA HIS A 105 -22.33 12.44 -9.35
C HIS A 105 -22.44 11.14 -8.54
N SER A 106 -23.65 10.60 -8.38
CA SER A 106 -23.88 9.34 -7.65
C SER A 106 -23.17 8.16 -8.30
N GLU A 107 -23.16 8.09 -9.64
CA GLU A 107 -22.47 7.04 -10.38
C GLU A 107 -20.95 7.15 -10.22
N ALA A 108 -20.39 8.37 -10.34
CA ALA A 108 -18.97 8.61 -10.10
C ALA A 108 -18.55 8.23 -8.67
N GLN A 109 -19.32 8.61 -7.66
CA GLN A 109 -19.08 8.19 -6.27
C GLN A 109 -19.10 6.67 -6.11
N GLY A 110 -20.02 5.98 -6.80
CA GLY A 110 -20.06 4.51 -6.84
C GLY A 110 -18.79 3.90 -7.45
N VAL A 111 -18.22 4.53 -8.48
CA VAL A 111 -16.94 4.12 -9.07
C VAL A 111 -15.79 4.34 -8.10
N LEU A 112 -15.72 5.52 -7.45
CA LEU A 112 -14.68 5.83 -6.47
C LEU A 112 -14.68 4.81 -5.33
N ALA A 113 -15.84 4.53 -4.73
CA ALA A 113 -15.99 3.57 -3.64
C ALA A 113 -15.61 2.15 -4.07
N ARG A 114 -16.08 1.70 -5.25
CA ARG A 114 -15.79 0.34 -5.77
C ARG A 114 -14.30 0.10 -5.98
N HIS A 115 -13.61 1.11 -6.48
CA HIS A 115 -12.17 1.02 -6.80
C HIS A 115 -11.27 1.54 -5.68
N ARG A 116 -11.84 1.95 -4.54
CA ARG A 116 -11.15 2.55 -3.39
C ARG A 116 -10.30 3.76 -3.77
N LEU A 117 -10.84 4.61 -4.63
CA LEU A 117 -10.21 5.86 -5.05
C LEU A 117 -10.58 6.96 -4.06
N LEU A 118 -9.58 7.56 -3.44
CA LEU A 118 -9.73 8.61 -2.45
C LEU A 118 -9.55 9.98 -3.11
N THR A 119 -10.50 10.87 -2.85
CA THR A 119 -10.42 12.28 -3.24
C THR A 119 -9.43 13.04 -2.36
N ASN A 120 -8.94 14.19 -2.84
CA ASN A 120 -8.07 15.07 -2.05
C ASN A 120 -8.76 15.59 -0.78
N THR A 121 -10.09 15.70 -0.79
CA THR A 121 -10.88 16.07 0.40
C THR A 121 -10.81 14.96 1.46
N GLU A 122 -10.96 13.70 1.08
CA GLU A 122 -10.86 12.55 1.98
C GLU A 122 -9.44 12.36 2.52
N LEU A 123 -8.44 12.52 1.65
CA LEU A 123 -7.03 12.51 2.07
C LEU A 123 -6.73 13.65 3.05
N GLY A 124 -7.31 14.84 2.80
CA GLY A 124 -7.20 16.01 3.67
C GLY A 124 -7.86 15.85 5.05
N ALA A 125 -8.86 14.96 5.18
CA ALA A 125 -9.54 14.70 6.45
C ALA A 125 -8.62 14.14 7.54
N SER A 126 -7.48 13.53 7.15
CA SER A 126 -6.44 13.06 8.05
C SER A 126 -5.88 14.18 8.97
N ARG A 127 -5.93 15.44 8.53
CA ARG A 127 -5.45 16.59 9.34
C ARG A 127 -6.28 16.80 10.62
N ALA A 128 -7.60 16.59 10.55
CA ALA A 128 -8.46 16.69 11.72
C ALA A 128 -8.16 15.57 12.73
N PHE A 129 -7.84 14.37 12.24
CA PHE A 129 -7.38 13.26 13.07
C PHE A 129 -6.03 13.57 13.73
N LEU A 130 -5.05 14.09 12.99
CA LEU A 130 -3.75 14.47 13.57
C LEU A 130 -3.90 15.56 14.65
N ALA A 131 -4.83 16.50 14.48
CA ALA A 131 -5.13 17.49 15.50
C ALA A 131 -5.74 16.86 16.76
N SER A 132 -6.63 15.88 16.61
CA SER A 132 -7.30 15.23 17.74
C SER A 132 -6.36 14.42 18.63
N ILE A 133 -5.25 13.93 18.08
CA ILE A 133 -4.19 13.19 18.80
C ILE A 133 -2.98 14.08 19.18
N GLY A 134 -3.05 15.40 18.94
CA GLY A 134 -1.99 16.35 19.30
C GLY A 134 -0.75 16.32 18.40
N ALA A 135 -0.85 15.77 17.19
CA ALA A 135 0.24 15.64 16.23
C ALA A 135 0.20 16.67 15.07
N ALA A 136 -0.83 17.53 15.01
CA ALA A 136 -1.04 18.46 13.88
C ALA A 136 0.14 19.41 13.60
N ASP A 137 0.83 19.88 14.65
CA ASP A 137 1.92 20.85 14.52
C ASP A 137 3.28 20.19 14.31
N ALA A 138 3.35 18.85 14.26
CA ALA A 138 4.61 18.14 14.08
C ALA A 138 5.22 18.47 12.70
N PRO A 139 6.46 19.00 12.63
CA PRO A 139 7.10 19.38 11.36
C PRO A 139 7.17 18.21 10.36
N LEU A 140 7.36 16.98 10.86
CA LEU A 140 7.40 15.76 10.07
C LEU A 140 6.14 15.56 9.23
N LEU A 141 4.97 15.98 9.72
CA LEU A 141 3.66 15.68 9.11
C LEU A 141 3.11 16.84 8.27
N GLN A 142 3.87 17.92 8.09
CA GLN A 142 3.39 19.11 7.37
C GLN A 142 3.34 18.90 5.86
N GLN A 143 4.31 18.17 5.33
CA GLN A 143 4.41 17.82 3.91
C GLN A 143 4.22 16.31 3.78
N LEU A 144 3.18 15.94 3.06
CA LEU A 144 2.82 14.54 2.81
C LEU A 144 2.87 14.32 1.31
N ASP A 145 3.54 13.25 0.89
CA ASP A 145 3.31 12.71 -0.44
C ASP A 145 1.93 12.01 -0.51
N PHE A 146 1.57 11.54 -1.70
CA PHE A 146 0.30 10.85 -1.92
C PHE A 146 0.17 9.59 -1.06
N ARG A 147 1.23 8.77 -0.99
CA ARG A 147 1.20 7.48 -0.27
C ARG A 147 1.16 7.69 1.23
N GLU A 148 1.88 8.67 1.73
CA GLU A 148 1.87 9.11 3.12
C GLU A 148 0.48 9.61 3.52
N SER A 149 -0.19 10.36 2.63
CA SER A 149 -1.58 10.79 2.83
C SER A 149 -2.55 9.60 2.90
N VAL A 150 -2.39 8.61 2.03
CA VAL A 150 -3.20 7.37 2.04
C VAL A 150 -2.97 6.58 3.34
N ALA A 151 -1.71 6.42 3.76
CA ALA A 151 -1.38 5.69 4.99
C ALA A 151 -1.98 6.34 6.24
N LEU A 152 -1.94 7.67 6.32
CA LEU A 152 -2.56 8.43 7.41
C LEU A 152 -4.09 8.39 7.37
N HIS A 153 -4.69 8.45 6.17
CA HIS A 153 -6.13 8.29 6.01
C HIS A 153 -6.60 6.90 6.49
N GLN A 154 -5.88 5.84 6.12
CA GLN A 154 -6.16 4.47 6.60
C GLN A 154 -6.06 4.37 8.12
N LEU A 155 -4.99 4.93 8.71
CA LEU A 155 -4.83 4.97 10.17
C LEU A 155 -6.00 5.68 10.86
N ALA A 156 -6.41 6.84 10.34
CA ALA A 156 -7.54 7.59 10.89
C ALA A 156 -8.85 6.79 10.83
N GLY A 157 -9.06 6.02 9.74
CA GLY A 157 -10.20 5.14 9.58
C GLY A 157 -10.22 3.95 10.55
N GLU A 158 -9.06 3.38 10.85
CA GLU A 158 -8.91 2.23 11.77
C GLU A 158 -9.20 2.60 13.23
N VAL A 159 -8.68 3.74 13.69
CA VAL A 159 -8.82 4.19 15.08
C VAL A 159 -10.24 4.69 15.36
N GLY A 160 -10.90 5.26 14.34
CA GLY A 160 -12.21 5.90 14.48
C GLY A 160 -12.15 7.18 15.34
N MET A 161 -13.19 8.02 15.25
CA MET A 161 -13.26 9.31 15.98
C MET A 161 -13.77 9.17 17.44
N SER A 162 -13.78 7.97 18.02
CA SER A 162 -14.35 7.74 19.36
C SER A 162 -13.50 8.37 20.46
N SER A 163 -14.13 8.96 21.47
CA SER A 163 -13.47 9.70 22.55
C SER A 163 -12.89 8.83 23.67
N ALA A 164 -13.24 7.55 23.72
CA ALA A 164 -12.69 6.62 24.71
C ALA A 164 -11.27 6.19 24.29
N GLY A 165 -10.26 6.48 25.12
CA GLY A 165 -8.86 6.10 24.86
C GLY A 165 -7.96 7.19 24.27
N ARG A 166 -8.37 8.47 24.26
CA ARG A 166 -7.57 9.57 23.68
C ARG A 166 -6.17 9.73 24.28
N ASP A 167 -6.00 9.50 25.58
CA ASP A 167 -4.69 9.60 26.22
C ASP A 167 -3.72 8.53 25.70
N ASP A 168 -4.22 7.34 25.39
CA ASP A 168 -3.43 6.27 24.79
C ASP A 168 -3.06 6.57 23.33
N LEU A 169 -3.96 7.23 22.58
CA LEU A 169 -3.69 7.69 21.21
C LEU A 169 -2.68 8.84 21.16
N ALA A 170 -2.76 9.79 22.10
CA ALA A 170 -1.77 10.86 22.23
C ALA A 170 -0.39 10.31 22.61
N ASP A 171 -0.34 9.30 23.48
CA ASP A 171 0.89 8.58 23.78
C ASP A 171 1.45 7.86 22.54
N ALA A 172 0.61 7.18 21.76
CA ALA A 172 1.00 6.52 20.51
C ALA A 172 1.55 7.53 19.49
N ALA A 173 0.90 8.68 19.35
CA ALA A 173 1.37 9.77 18.49
C ALA A 173 2.74 10.29 18.94
N ARG A 174 2.92 10.52 20.24
CA ARG A 174 4.21 10.96 20.80
C ARG A 174 5.31 9.93 20.58
N PHE A 175 5.02 8.65 20.80
CA PHE A 175 5.97 7.56 20.52
C PHE A 175 6.37 7.55 19.04
N ALA A 176 5.38 7.57 18.14
CA ALA A 176 5.62 7.56 16.71
C ALA A 176 6.46 8.76 16.24
N LEU A 177 6.21 9.96 16.75
CA LEU A 177 6.98 11.17 16.42
C LEU A 177 8.44 11.12 16.89
N LEU A 178 8.75 10.39 17.97
CA LEU A 178 10.13 10.23 18.44
C LEU A 178 10.95 9.36 17.47
N HIS A 179 10.34 8.32 16.92
CA HIS A 179 11.03 7.29 16.15
C HIS A 179 10.96 7.49 14.63
N ALA A 180 9.86 8.04 14.12
CA ALA A 180 9.67 8.23 12.68
C ALA A 180 10.65 9.25 12.08
N ARG A 181 11.07 8.99 10.86
CA ARG A 181 11.83 9.88 9.97
C ARG A 181 11.06 10.19 8.69
N ARG A 182 9.98 9.45 8.41
CA ARG A 182 8.99 9.76 7.37
C ARG A 182 7.55 9.67 7.91
N PRO A 183 6.58 10.42 7.33
CA PRO A 183 5.18 10.31 7.71
C PRO A 183 4.59 8.90 7.63
N ILE A 184 5.02 8.08 6.66
CA ILE A 184 4.53 6.70 6.56
C ILE A 184 4.99 5.84 7.74
N GLU A 185 6.19 6.10 8.28
CA GLU A 185 6.72 5.39 9.45
C GLU A 185 6.00 5.82 10.74
N PHE A 186 5.49 7.06 10.80
CA PHE A 186 4.65 7.50 11.91
C PHE A 186 3.43 6.58 12.04
N ALA A 187 2.77 6.24 10.92
CA ALA A 187 1.61 5.35 10.96
C ALA A 187 1.97 3.93 11.42
N ASP A 188 3.14 3.41 11.04
CA ASP A 188 3.58 2.08 11.48
C ASP A 188 3.94 2.07 12.98
N TYR A 189 4.72 3.05 13.44
CA TYR A 189 5.12 3.14 14.85
C TYR A 189 3.95 3.46 15.77
N PHE A 190 2.94 4.17 15.26
CA PHE A 190 1.69 4.39 15.98
C PHE A 190 0.99 3.05 16.26
N ARG A 191 0.80 2.23 15.22
CA ARG A 191 0.21 0.88 15.36
C ARG A 191 1.06 -0.03 16.23
N PHE A 192 2.38 0.00 16.06
CA PHE A 192 3.32 -0.73 16.91
C PHE A 192 3.09 -0.42 18.39
N TYR A 193 3.01 0.87 18.74
CA TYR A 193 2.77 1.29 20.11
C TYR A 193 1.44 0.76 20.64
N GLN A 194 0.37 0.85 19.85
CA GLN A 194 -0.96 0.38 20.25
C GLN A 194 -0.97 -1.11 20.64
N HIS A 195 -0.24 -1.96 19.91
CA HIS A 195 -0.11 -3.38 20.23
C HIS A 195 0.73 -3.62 21.49
N VAL A 196 1.83 -2.89 21.68
CA VAL A 196 2.72 -3.08 22.83
C VAL A 196 2.13 -2.50 24.14
N SER A 197 1.36 -1.42 24.04
CA SER A 197 0.88 -0.65 25.19
C SER A 197 -0.38 -1.23 25.86
N ALA A 198 -1.01 -2.26 25.28
CA ALA A 198 -2.27 -2.83 25.75
C ALA A 198 -2.24 -3.39 27.19
N GLY A 199 -1.06 -3.60 27.78
CA GLY A 199 -0.89 -4.16 29.13
C GLY A 199 -0.94 -3.16 30.31
N GLY A 200 -1.63 -2.02 30.17
CA GLY A 200 -1.86 -1.04 31.24
C GLY A 200 -0.60 -0.37 31.84
N GLY A 201 -0.80 0.41 32.91
CA GLY A 201 0.24 1.19 33.58
C GLY A 201 0.20 2.68 33.23
N SER A 202 1.11 3.47 33.83
CA SER A 202 1.21 4.89 33.52
C SER A 202 1.72 5.12 32.08
N SER A 203 1.42 6.28 31.51
CA SER A 203 1.92 6.73 30.20
C SER A 203 3.45 6.52 30.06
N GLU A 204 4.22 6.89 31.09
CA GLU A 204 5.68 6.71 31.11
C GLU A 204 6.09 5.23 31.09
N GLN A 205 5.39 4.37 31.85
CA GLN A 205 5.68 2.94 31.87
C GLN A 205 5.40 2.28 30.51
N ARG A 206 4.31 2.68 29.84
CA ARG A 206 3.98 2.18 28.50
C ARG A 206 4.99 2.65 27.45
N MET A 207 5.37 3.93 27.49
CA MET A 207 6.40 4.51 26.63
C MET A 207 7.76 3.79 26.79
N ASN A 208 8.19 3.56 28.03
CA ASN A 208 9.43 2.84 28.31
C ASN A 208 9.38 1.38 27.84
N ARG A 209 8.23 0.72 27.98
CA ARG A 209 8.02 -0.66 27.47
C ARG A 209 8.12 -0.70 25.94
N ALA A 210 7.40 0.16 25.24
CA ALA A 210 7.43 0.24 23.78
C ALA A 210 8.84 0.56 23.26
N THR A 211 9.55 1.50 23.91
CA THR A 211 10.92 1.85 23.54
C THR A 211 11.87 0.67 23.70
N ARG A 212 11.79 -0.07 24.83
CA ARG A 212 12.61 -1.27 25.05
C ARG A 212 12.31 -2.37 24.04
N ALA A 213 11.03 -2.64 23.78
CA ALA A 213 10.59 -3.62 22.80
C ALA A 213 11.17 -3.32 21.40
N LEU A 214 11.08 -2.05 20.97
CA LEU A 214 11.63 -1.62 19.70
C LEU A 214 13.16 -1.78 19.66
N GLN A 215 13.87 -1.38 20.72
CA GLN A 215 15.33 -1.52 20.81
C GLN A 215 15.79 -2.98 20.77
N GLN A 216 15.03 -3.89 21.37
CA GLN A 216 15.32 -5.33 21.34
C GLN A 216 15.09 -5.95 19.96
N LEU A 217 14.03 -5.53 19.25
CA LEU A 217 13.71 -6.01 17.91
C LEU A 217 14.65 -5.42 16.84
N LEU A 218 15.09 -4.17 16.99
CA LEU A 218 15.78 -3.44 15.92
C LEU A 218 16.95 -4.22 15.26
N PRO A 219 17.86 -4.88 16.00
CA PRO A 219 18.98 -5.59 15.38
C PRO A 219 18.56 -6.75 14.47
N MET A 220 17.44 -7.42 14.76
CA MET A 220 16.95 -8.54 13.94
C MET A 220 16.05 -8.09 12.79
N LEU A 221 15.41 -6.92 12.90
CA LEU A 221 14.54 -6.42 11.83
C LEU A 221 15.29 -6.13 10.53
N PHE A 222 16.61 -5.91 10.58
CA PHE A 222 17.45 -5.80 9.39
C PHE A 222 17.41 -7.06 8.53
N ASP A 223 17.36 -8.22 9.17
CA ASP A 223 17.23 -9.50 8.47
C ASP A 223 15.82 -9.70 7.91
N PHE A 224 14.85 -8.83 8.21
CA PHE A 224 13.47 -8.93 7.69
C PHE A 224 13.18 -7.91 6.60
N LEU A 225 14.18 -7.13 6.20
CA LEU A 225 14.08 -6.24 5.06
C LEU A 225 14.36 -7.02 3.78
N ASP A 226 14.03 -6.37 2.66
CA ASP A 226 14.29 -6.82 1.30
C ASP A 226 13.23 -7.77 0.73
N GLY A 227 13.20 -7.84 -0.59
CA GLY A 227 12.25 -8.61 -1.37
C GLY A 227 12.72 -8.75 -2.81
N PRO A 228 12.23 -9.76 -3.55
CA PRO A 228 12.69 -9.98 -4.90
C PRO A 228 12.35 -8.80 -5.80
N GLN A 229 13.35 -8.36 -6.56
CA GLN A 229 13.21 -7.31 -7.56
C GLN A 229 12.71 -7.88 -8.88
N LEU A 230 11.85 -7.10 -9.51
CA LEU A 230 11.27 -7.36 -10.82
C LEU A 230 11.76 -6.31 -11.82
N PRO A 231 11.77 -6.62 -13.11
CA PRO A 231 12.23 -5.66 -14.12
C PRO A 231 11.19 -4.56 -14.45
N GLN A 232 9.90 -4.79 -14.21
CA GLN A 232 8.79 -3.87 -14.55
C GLN A 232 7.52 -4.20 -13.75
N LEU A 233 6.49 -3.34 -13.85
CA LEU A 233 5.13 -3.58 -13.30
C LEU A 233 4.65 -4.98 -13.71
N PRO A 234 4.64 -5.95 -12.78
CA PRO A 234 4.50 -7.35 -13.14
C PRO A 234 3.05 -7.75 -13.33
N SER A 235 2.82 -8.74 -14.18
CA SER A 235 1.56 -9.48 -14.17
C SER A 235 1.44 -10.32 -12.88
N PRO A 236 0.23 -10.71 -12.47
CA PRO A 236 0.05 -11.61 -11.32
C PRO A 236 0.87 -12.90 -11.41
N GLU A 237 1.00 -13.47 -12.61
CA GLU A 237 1.82 -14.66 -12.86
C GLU A 237 3.31 -14.40 -12.61
N GLN A 238 3.83 -13.24 -13.03
CA GLN A 238 5.22 -12.88 -12.78
C GLN A 238 5.51 -12.70 -11.29
N VAL A 239 4.55 -12.14 -10.53
CA VAL A 239 4.68 -12.04 -9.07
C VAL A 239 4.65 -13.42 -8.43
N ARG A 240 3.73 -14.30 -8.86
CA ARG A 240 3.64 -15.69 -8.39
C ARG A 240 4.93 -16.46 -8.63
N GLU A 241 5.49 -16.35 -9.84
CA GLU A 241 6.73 -17.01 -10.22
C GLU A 241 7.93 -16.47 -9.43
N ALA A 242 8.02 -15.16 -9.24
CA ALA A 242 9.11 -14.54 -8.49
C ALA A 242 9.06 -14.90 -7.00
N ILE A 243 7.87 -14.98 -6.40
CA ILE A 243 7.69 -15.47 -5.02
C ILE A 243 8.14 -16.92 -4.94
N ALA A 244 7.61 -17.80 -5.81
CA ALA A 244 7.95 -19.23 -5.80
C ALA A 244 9.46 -19.46 -6.01
N ALA A 245 10.08 -18.73 -6.94
CA ALA A 245 11.52 -18.82 -7.19
C ALA A 245 12.36 -18.35 -6.01
N SER A 246 11.93 -17.29 -5.32
CA SER A 246 12.63 -16.76 -4.14
C SER A 246 12.56 -17.74 -2.98
N LEU A 247 11.37 -18.27 -2.69
CA LEU A 247 11.16 -19.26 -1.64
C LEU A 247 11.93 -20.57 -1.93
N ALA A 248 11.91 -21.05 -3.18
CA ALA A 248 12.69 -22.21 -3.60
C ALA A 248 14.21 -22.01 -3.44
N ALA A 249 14.69 -20.78 -3.63
CA ALA A 249 16.09 -20.39 -3.40
C ALA A 249 16.42 -20.11 -1.93
N SER A 250 15.51 -20.41 -0.99
CA SER A 250 15.63 -20.10 0.45
C SER A 250 15.86 -18.60 0.72
N ARG A 251 15.35 -17.74 -0.16
CA ARG A 251 15.28 -16.29 0.04
C ARG A 251 13.91 -15.93 0.59
N GLN A 252 13.89 -14.97 1.51
CA GLN A 252 12.66 -14.50 2.14
C GLN A 252 12.01 -13.36 1.35
N ILE A 253 10.70 -13.24 1.49
CA ILE A 253 9.92 -12.05 1.15
C ILE A 253 9.77 -11.23 2.43
N GLY A 254 10.59 -10.20 2.58
CA GLY A 254 10.61 -9.31 3.75
C GLY A 254 9.67 -8.11 3.61
N TYR A 255 9.87 -7.13 4.48
CA TYR A 255 9.09 -5.89 4.56
C TYR A 255 9.80 -4.73 3.87
N ALA A 256 9.02 -3.77 3.38
CA ALA A 256 9.55 -2.59 2.70
C ALA A 256 10.40 -1.66 3.59
N ARG A 257 10.19 -1.69 4.91
CA ARG A 257 10.85 -0.79 5.88
C ARG A 257 10.83 -1.36 7.30
N ILE A 258 11.77 -0.90 8.12
CA ILE A 258 11.94 -1.35 9.52
C ILE A 258 10.71 -1.06 10.37
N SER A 259 10.09 0.11 10.20
CA SER A 259 8.90 0.52 10.96
C SER A 259 7.73 -0.43 10.72
N LEU A 260 7.53 -0.87 9.47
CA LEU A 260 6.52 -1.83 9.07
C LEU A 260 6.83 -3.22 9.64
N ALA A 261 8.08 -3.66 9.53
CA ALA A 261 8.51 -4.93 10.13
C ALA A 261 8.25 -4.94 11.65
N ALA A 262 8.61 -3.87 12.36
CA ALA A 262 8.33 -3.72 13.79
C ALA A 262 6.83 -3.81 14.08
N GLN A 263 6.01 -3.07 13.34
CA GLN A 263 4.54 -3.08 13.47
C GLN A 263 3.95 -4.47 13.27
N GLN A 264 4.47 -5.23 12.31
CA GLN A 264 4.04 -6.60 12.04
C GLN A 264 4.46 -7.56 13.16
N MET A 265 5.69 -7.44 13.67
CA MET A 265 6.17 -8.23 14.82
C MET A 265 5.37 -7.94 16.10
N ALA A 266 4.87 -6.71 16.26
CA ALA A 266 4.08 -6.36 17.43
C ALA A 266 2.73 -7.10 17.51
N LEU A 267 2.23 -7.64 16.40
CA LEU A 267 1.04 -8.49 16.40
C LEU A 267 1.22 -9.77 17.25
N CYS A 268 2.46 -10.24 17.44
CA CYS A 268 2.72 -11.36 18.35
C CYS A 268 2.39 -11.04 19.81
N PHE A 269 2.40 -9.77 20.21
CA PHE A 269 2.16 -9.35 21.60
C PHE A 269 0.70 -9.45 22.02
N ASP A 270 -0.23 -9.31 21.08
CA ASP A 270 -1.67 -9.41 21.36
C ASP A 270 -2.03 -10.74 22.04
N ASN A 271 -1.30 -11.81 21.73
CA ASN A 271 -1.55 -13.15 22.25
C ASN A 271 -0.65 -13.53 23.42
N SER A 272 0.44 -12.80 23.68
CA SER A 272 1.45 -13.17 24.68
C SER A 272 2.23 -11.94 25.18
N PRO A 273 1.63 -11.11 26.06
CA PRO A 273 2.25 -9.88 26.56
C PRO A 273 3.53 -10.12 27.38
N ASP A 274 3.73 -11.33 27.90
CA ASP A 274 4.93 -11.73 28.64
C ASP A 274 6.17 -11.88 27.75
N LEU A 275 6.02 -11.98 26.41
CA LEU A 275 7.15 -12.04 25.46
C LEU A 275 8.05 -10.80 25.55
N LEU A 276 7.51 -9.66 25.99
CA LEU A 276 8.27 -8.42 26.18
C LEU A 276 9.27 -8.48 27.36
N ARG A 277 9.23 -9.55 28.16
CA ARG A 277 10.13 -9.77 29.31
C ARG A 277 11.27 -10.75 29.01
N ASP A 278 11.18 -11.48 27.89
CA ASP A 278 12.16 -12.49 27.47
C ASP A 278 12.71 -12.17 26.08
N ASP A 279 13.95 -11.67 26.04
CA ASP A 279 14.65 -11.32 24.80
C ASP A 279 14.78 -12.52 23.84
N HIS A 280 14.94 -13.73 24.36
CA HIS A 280 15.09 -14.92 23.52
C HIS A 280 13.75 -15.32 22.91
N GLY A 281 12.71 -15.45 23.75
CA GLY A 281 11.36 -15.75 23.30
C GLY A 281 10.81 -14.72 22.31
N LEU A 282 11.13 -13.44 22.51
CA LEU A 282 10.79 -12.37 21.57
C LEU A 282 11.38 -12.59 20.18
N ARG A 283 12.68 -12.91 20.11
CA ARG A 283 13.37 -13.16 18.83
C ARG A 283 12.84 -14.41 18.15
N GLU A 284 12.62 -15.49 18.91
CA GLU A 284 12.07 -16.73 18.36
C GLU A 284 10.65 -16.52 17.82
N ALA A 285 9.79 -15.79 18.53
CA ALA A 285 8.43 -15.48 18.10
C ALA A 285 8.42 -14.66 16.80
N ALA A 286 9.27 -13.62 16.72
CA ALA A 286 9.38 -12.78 15.54
C ALA A 286 9.93 -13.55 14.32
N GLN A 287 10.98 -14.37 14.49
CA GLN A 287 11.49 -15.24 13.41
C GLN A 287 10.44 -16.26 12.97
N TRP A 288 9.69 -16.82 13.91
CA TRP A 288 8.64 -17.78 13.60
C TRP A 288 7.47 -17.13 12.85
N GLN A 289 7.07 -15.91 13.20
CA GLN A 289 6.02 -15.19 12.45
C GLN A 289 6.42 -14.99 10.98
N LEU A 290 7.66 -14.59 10.71
CA LEU A 290 8.13 -14.43 9.34
C LEU A 290 8.18 -15.77 8.60
N ARG A 291 8.73 -16.83 9.24
CA ARG A 291 8.78 -18.17 8.64
C ARG A 291 7.38 -18.69 8.28
N ASP A 292 6.43 -18.54 9.20
CA ASP A 292 5.05 -18.96 8.97
C ASP A 292 4.37 -18.13 7.86
N ALA A 293 4.68 -16.84 7.75
CA ALA A 293 4.25 -16.05 6.60
C ALA A 293 4.84 -16.59 5.27
N GLN A 294 6.13 -16.97 5.24
CA GLN A 294 6.75 -17.56 4.04
C GLN A 294 6.12 -18.92 3.68
N GLU A 295 5.88 -19.78 4.67
CA GLU A 295 5.20 -21.07 4.47
C GLU A 295 3.79 -20.86 3.94
N PHE A 296 3.04 -19.92 4.51
CA PHE A 296 1.70 -19.58 4.05
C PHE A 296 1.69 -19.11 2.59
N LEU A 297 2.63 -18.24 2.20
CA LEU A 297 2.78 -17.76 0.82
C LEU A 297 3.16 -18.87 -0.16
N ASN A 298 3.93 -19.87 0.31
CA ASN A 298 4.27 -21.03 -0.51
C ASN A 298 3.05 -21.94 -0.75
N GLU A 299 2.18 -22.08 0.25
CA GLU A 299 0.96 -22.88 0.17
C GLU A 299 -0.16 -22.18 -0.64
N HIS A 300 -0.19 -20.85 -0.62
CA HIS A 300 -1.29 -20.06 -1.19
C HIS A 300 -0.74 -19.05 -2.21
N PRO A 301 -0.71 -19.40 -3.51
CA PRO A 301 -0.18 -18.50 -4.53
C PRO A 301 -1.08 -17.27 -4.73
N VAL A 302 -0.44 -16.15 -5.07
CA VAL A 302 -1.15 -14.93 -5.49
C VAL A 302 -1.97 -15.20 -6.76
N SER A 303 -3.15 -14.60 -6.86
CA SER A 303 -4.05 -14.80 -8.00
C SER A 303 -4.51 -13.50 -8.66
N ARG A 304 -4.96 -12.52 -7.86
CA ARG A 304 -5.46 -11.23 -8.37
C ARG A 304 -4.72 -10.07 -7.73
N GLY A 305 -4.18 -9.19 -8.58
CA GLY A 305 -3.58 -7.93 -8.18
C GLY A 305 -4.58 -6.78 -8.28
N GLN A 306 -4.62 -5.94 -7.26
CA GLN A 306 -5.32 -4.67 -7.28
C GLN A 306 -4.29 -3.55 -7.47
N LEU A 307 -4.38 -2.87 -8.61
CA LEU A 307 -3.55 -1.70 -8.88
C LEU A 307 -3.99 -0.54 -7.94
N GLY A 308 -3.02 0.07 -7.28
CA GLY A 308 -3.19 1.23 -6.42
C GLY A 308 -3.64 2.45 -7.20
N GLN A 309 -4.17 3.44 -6.48
CA GLN A 309 -4.60 4.71 -7.08
C GLN A 309 -3.45 5.45 -7.79
N ASP A 310 -2.22 5.21 -7.36
CA ASP A 310 -1.01 5.76 -7.97
C ASP A 310 -0.67 5.15 -9.35
N GLY A 311 -1.27 4.02 -9.71
CA GLY A 311 -0.96 3.29 -10.93
C GLY A 311 0.44 2.66 -10.94
N ALA A 312 1.17 2.70 -9.83
CA ALA A 312 2.55 2.24 -9.72
C ALA A 312 2.74 1.16 -8.64
N SER A 313 1.82 1.07 -7.68
CA SER A 313 1.78 0.03 -6.66
C SER A 313 0.73 -1.03 -7.01
N VAL A 314 1.03 -2.30 -6.76
CA VAL A 314 0.06 -3.40 -6.93
C VAL A 314 -0.02 -4.20 -5.64
N GLN A 315 -1.23 -4.43 -5.16
CA GLN A 315 -1.48 -5.23 -3.97
C GLN A 315 -2.10 -6.58 -4.32
N PHE A 316 -1.60 -7.64 -3.73
CA PHE A 316 -2.10 -9.00 -3.89
C PHE A 316 -2.58 -9.51 -2.53
N ALA A 317 -3.89 -9.62 -2.38
CA ALA A 317 -4.49 -10.27 -1.23
C ALA A 317 -4.40 -11.79 -1.40
N VAL A 318 -3.87 -12.46 -0.38
CA VAL A 318 -3.77 -13.91 -0.30
C VAL A 318 -4.61 -14.36 0.89
N ASP A 319 -5.75 -14.96 0.61
CA ASP A 319 -6.65 -15.50 1.62
C ASP A 319 -6.52 -17.03 1.67
N GLY A 320 -6.34 -17.56 2.88
CA GLY A 320 -6.29 -18.99 3.13
C GLY A 320 -7.05 -19.37 4.40
N SER A 321 -7.20 -20.68 4.64
CA SER A 321 -7.90 -21.17 5.83
C SER A 321 -7.16 -20.85 7.14
N ARG A 322 -5.82 -20.74 7.07
CA ARG A 322 -4.94 -20.48 8.23
C ARG A 322 -4.72 -18.99 8.51
N GLY A 323 -4.94 -18.12 7.54
CA GLY A 323 -4.64 -16.70 7.67
C GLY A 323 -4.85 -15.90 6.40
N GLN A 324 -4.43 -14.64 6.47
CA GLN A 324 -4.48 -13.68 5.38
C GLN A 324 -3.13 -12.99 5.27
N ALA A 325 -2.64 -12.83 4.04
CA ALA A 325 -1.46 -12.04 3.74
C ALA A 325 -1.78 -10.98 2.70
N LEU A 326 -1.11 -9.83 2.80
CA LEU A 326 -1.15 -8.80 1.79
C LEU A 326 0.27 -8.57 1.29
N ILE A 327 0.49 -8.85 0.01
CA ILE A 327 1.76 -8.58 -0.68
C ILE A 327 1.62 -7.28 -1.45
N GLN A 328 2.66 -6.45 -1.41
CA GLN A 328 2.74 -5.21 -2.17
C GLN A 328 3.93 -5.28 -3.11
N VAL A 329 3.69 -4.98 -4.39
CA VAL A 329 4.73 -4.71 -5.36
C VAL A 329 4.81 -3.22 -5.59
N GLU A 330 5.99 -2.67 -5.39
CA GLU A 330 6.24 -1.24 -5.53
C GLU A 330 7.69 -1.00 -5.91
N ASP A 331 7.92 -0.04 -6.82
CA ASP A 331 9.25 0.22 -7.39
C ASP A 331 9.92 -1.09 -7.86
N ASN A 332 9.07 -2.00 -8.33
CA ASN A 332 9.38 -3.36 -8.74
C ASN A 332 9.95 -4.28 -7.64
N VAL A 333 9.82 -3.95 -6.37
CA VAL A 333 10.18 -4.82 -5.24
C VAL A 333 8.92 -5.47 -4.68
N ILE A 334 8.94 -6.81 -4.54
CA ILE A 334 7.86 -7.56 -3.89
C ILE A 334 8.11 -7.58 -2.38
N THR A 335 7.19 -7.05 -1.59
CA THR A 335 7.31 -7.01 -0.13
C THR A 335 6.03 -7.49 0.55
N LEU A 336 6.17 -8.02 1.76
CA LEU A 336 5.05 -8.34 2.63
C LEU A 336 4.57 -7.05 3.30
N GLN A 337 3.27 -6.74 3.17
CA GLN A 337 2.65 -5.56 3.74
C GLN A 337 1.92 -5.90 5.05
N ASP A 338 1.22 -7.04 5.10
CA ASP A 338 0.49 -7.50 6.28
C ASP A 338 0.44 -9.03 6.31
N TYR A 339 0.53 -9.63 7.49
CA TYR A 339 0.29 -11.05 7.69
C TYR A 339 -0.44 -11.29 9.00
N ARG A 340 -1.62 -11.91 8.93
CA ARG A 340 -2.46 -12.20 10.09
C ARG A 340 -2.94 -13.63 10.06
N ARG A 341 -2.90 -14.28 11.22
CA ARG A 341 -3.48 -15.61 11.40
C ARG A 341 -4.96 -15.52 11.68
N SER A 342 -5.72 -16.45 11.10
CA SER A 342 -7.12 -16.62 11.43
C SER A 342 -7.22 -17.23 12.83
N ARG A 343 -7.79 -16.48 13.79
CA ARG A 343 -8.01 -16.94 15.19
C ARG A 343 -8.81 -18.24 15.32
N HIS A 344 -9.40 -18.75 14.23
CA HIS A 344 -10.27 -19.93 14.21
C HIS A 344 -9.59 -21.20 13.69
N TYR A 345 -8.28 -21.18 13.42
CA TYR A 345 -7.58 -22.40 13.01
C TYR A 345 -7.21 -23.26 14.23
N LEU A 346 -8.10 -24.20 14.56
CA LEU A 346 -7.94 -25.27 15.57
C LEU A 346 -6.89 -26.34 15.18
N GLY A 347 -5.94 -26.04 14.31
CA GLY A 347 -4.92 -26.99 13.86
C GLY A 347 -3.59 -26.94 14.64
N ASP A 348 -3.35 -25.88 15.41
CA ASP A 348 -2.08 -25.71 16.16
C ASP A 348 -2.07 -26.42 17.54
N GLU A 349 -3.20 -26.98 18.00
CA GLU A 349 -3.21 -27.82 19.22
C GLU A 349 -2.41 -29.14 19.03
N ALA A 350 -2.06 -29.50 17.79
CA ALA A 350 -1.25 -30.68 17.51
C ALA A 350 0.27 -30.47 17.74
N GLN A 351 0.78 -29.23 17.82
CA GLN A 351 2.20 -28.97 18.10
C GLN A 351 2.50 -28.61 19.56
N VAL A 352 1.50 -28.21 20.36
CA VAL A 352 1.68 -27.96 21.80
C VAL A 352 1.72 -29.27 22.61
N GLY A 353 1.26 -30.40 22.04
CA GLY A 353 1.21 -31.71 22.70
C GLY A 353 2.54 -32.48 22.83
N TYR A 354 3.65 -32.03 22.23
CA TYR A 354 4.90 -32.82 22.21
C TYR A 354 5.98 -32.36 23.23
N ARG A 355 5.69 -31.39 24.11
CA ARG A 355 6.62 -30.98 25.20
C ARG A 355 6.13 -31.31 26.61
N ALA A 356 5.02 -32.02 26.75
CA ALA A 356 4.54 -32.54 28.04
C ALA A 356 4.64 -34.07 28.06
N GLY A 357 5.86 -34.61 28.10
CA GLY A 357 6.07 -36.05 28.14
C GLY A 357 7.53 -36.48 28.02
N THR A 358 8.39 -36.06 28.96
CA THR A 358 9.61 -36.76 29.38
C THR A 358 10.29 -35.96 30.51
N VAL A 359 9.85 -36.18 31.75
CA VAL A 359 10.52 -36.92 32.86
C VAL A 359 9.63 -36.76 34.10
#